data_AF-C5L391-F1
#
_entry.id   AF-C5L391-F1
#
_cell.length_a   1.000
_cell.length_b   1.000
_cell.length_c   1.000
_cell.angle_alpha   90.00
_cell.angle_beta   90.00
_cell.angle_gamma   90.00
#
_symmetry.space_group_name_H-M   'P 1'
#
loop_
_entity.id
_entity.type
_entity.pdbx_description
1 polymer ?
#
loop_
_entity_poly.entity_id
_entity_poly.type
_entity_poly.pdbx_seq_one_letter_code
_entity_poly.pdbx_strand_id
1 'polypeptide(L)'
;PFFLYIFDNFSLLFRNQDNYEVVRKIGRGKYSEVFEGIRVPTGEKCVIKILKPVKKKKIKREIKILQNLCGGTNVVELYDVVRDPNSKTPSLV
;
A
#
# COMPACT_ATOMS: atom_id res chain seq x y z
N PRO A 1 -3.88 -24.01 9.22
CA PRO A 1 -5.07 -23.15 9.48
C PRO A 1 -5.44 -22.34 8.23
N PHE A 2 -6.68 -22.53 7.76
CA PHE A 2 -7.27 -22.06 6.49
C PHE A 2 -6.87 -20.65 6.03
N PHE A 3 -6.66 -19.73 6.97
CA PHE A 3 -6.21 -18.34 6.74
C PHE A 3 -4.90 -18.22 5.96
N LEU A 4 -3.92 -19.13 6.16
CA LEU A 4 -2.66 -19.11 5.41
C LEU A 4 -2.86 -19.39 3.90
N TYR A 5 -3.80 -20.28 3.57
CA TYR A 5 -4.05 -20.72 2.19
C TYR A 5 -4.70 -19.61 1.35
N ILE A 6 -5.49 -18.75 1.99
CA ILE A 6 -6.12 -17.58 1.35
C ILE A 6 -5.07 -16.52 0.98
N PHE A 7 -4.04 -16.30 1.82
CA PHE A 7 -2.98 -15.33 1.50
C PHE A 7 -2.06 -15.80 0.37
N ASP A 8 -1.81 -17.10 0.25
CA ASP A 8 -0.90 -17.63 -0.77
C ASP A 8 -1.54 -17.56 -2.17
N ASN A 9 -2.86 -17.80 -2.29
CA ASN A 9 -3.62 -17.71 -3.55
C ASN A 9 -4.11 -16.29 -3.92
N PHE A 10 -3.90 -15.30 -3.05
CA PHE A 10 -4.25 -13.91 -3.33
C PHE A 10 -3.37 -13.33 -4.45
N SER A 11 -3.99 -12.99 -5.59
CA SER A 11 -3.38 -12.22 -6.68
C SER A 11 -3.51 -10.73 -6.38
N LEU A 12 -2.37 -10.06 -6.31
CA LEU A 12 -2.32 -8.62 -6.04
C LEU A 12 -2.34 -7.88 -7.37
N LEU A 13 -3.38 -7.08 -7.59
CA LEU A 13 -3.44 -6.13 -8.71
C LEU A 13 -2.75 -4.84 -8.30
N PHE A 14 -1.68 -4.49 -9.01
CA PHE A 14 -1.02 -3.19 -8.85
C PHE A 14 -1.66 -2.16 -9.79
N ARG A 15 -1.99 -0.99 -9.26
CA ARG A 15 -2.41 0.18 -10.06
C ARG A 15 -1.20 0.95 -10.59
N ASN A 16 -1.47 1.92 -11.46
CA ASN A 16 -0.43 2.79 -12.01
C ASN A 16 0.10 3.72 -10.92
N GLN A 17 1.43 3.73 -10.72
CA GLN A 17 2.10 4.60 -9.77
C GLN A 17 2.03 6.07 -10.21
N ASP A 18 2.00 6.35 -11.52
CA ASP A 18 1.99 7.72 -12.06
C ASP A 18 0.72 8.51 -11.68
N ASN A 19 -0.29 7.82 -11.12
CA ASN A 19 -1.48 8.46 -10.55
C ASN A 19 -1.19 9.17 -9.22
N TYR A 20 0.01 9.03 -8.66
CA TYR A 20 0.37 9.50 -7.32
C TYR A 20 1.70 10.25 -7.33
N GLU A 21 1.69 11.44 -6.74
CA GLU A 21 2.88 12.28 -6.60
C GLU A 21 3.27 12.43 -5.13
N VAL A 22 4.56 12.27 -4.82
CA VAL A 22 5.09 12.47 -3.47
C VAL A 22 5.35 13.96 -3.24
N VAL A 23 4.76 14.52 -2.18
CA VAL A 23 4.96 15.92 -1.79
C VAL A 23 6.10 16.04 -0.80
N ARG A 24 6.00 15.35 0.34
CA ARG A 24 7.02 15.41 1.39
C ARG A 24 7.00 14.18 2.27
N LYS A 25 8.15 13.87 2.86
CA LYS A 25 8.25 12.83 3.87
C LYS A 25 7.59 13.29 5.17
N ILE A 26 6.72 12.45 5.73
CA ILE A 26 6.02 12.72 7.00
C ILE A 26 6.39 11.71 8.10
N GLY A 27 7.01 10.59 7.75
CA GLY A 27 7.40 9.61 8.74
C GLY A 27 8.35 8.54 8.24
N ARG A 28 8.93 7.81 9.18
CA ARG A 28 9.80 6.66 8.92
C ARG A 28 9.50 5.57 9.95
N GLY A 29 9.30 4.36 9.46
CA GLY A 29 9.19 3.16 10.28
C GLY A 29 10.36 2.20 10.07
N LYS A 30 10.37 1.12 10.87
CA LYS A 30 11.32 0.02 10.68
C LYS A 30 11.20 -0.58 9.28
N TYR A 31 9.97 -0.79 8.80
CA TYR A 31 9.66 -1.49 7.54
C TYR A 31 9.12 -0.61 6.42
N SER A 32 8.98 0.70 6.63
CA SER A 32 8.42 1.60 5.63
C SER A 32 8.93 3.02 5.76
N GLU A 33 8.71 3.80 4.72
CA GLU A 33 8.80 5.26 4.73
C GLU A 33 7.44 5.81 4.33
N VAL A 34 7.04 6.93 4.94
CA VAL A 34 5.68 7.46 4.80
C VAL A 34 5.76 8.90 4.31
N PHE A 35 4.97 9.20 3.29
CA PHE A 35 4.96 10.47 2.61
C PHE A 35 3.53 11.02 2.53
N GLU A 36 3.38 12.35 2.62
CA GLU A 36 2.20 13.04 2.11
C GLU A 36 2.32 13.07 0.58
N GLY A 37 1.21 12.83 -0.11
CA GLY A 37 1.14 12.83 -1.57
C GLY A 37 -0.17 13.39 -2.09
N ILE A 38 -0.25 13.53 -3.40
CA ILE A 38 -1.45 13.94 -4.14
C ILE A 38 -1.82 12.85 -5.13
N ARG A 39 -3.12 12.52 -5.19
CA ARG A 39 -3.69 11.69 -6.25
C ARG A 39 -3.93 12.58 -7.47
N VAL A 40 -3.09 12.45 -8.49
CA VAL A 40 -3.06 13.34 -9.67
C VAL A 40 -4.42 13.48 -10.35
N PRO A 41 -5.22 12.41 -10.57
CA PRO A 41 -6.51 12.56 -11.25
C PRO A 41 -7.58 13.35 -10.50
N THR A 42 -7.53 13.38 -9.16
CA THR A 42 -8.56 14.02 -8.32
C THR A 42 -8.07 15.26 -7.57
N GLY A 43 -6.74 15.45 -7.46
CA GLY A 43 -6.14 16.49 -6.62
C GLY A 43 -6.24 16.21 -5.12
N GLU A 44 -6.78 15.05 -4.72
CA GLU A 44 -6.98 14.71 -3.32
C GLU A 44 -5.66 14.39 -2.62
N LYS A 45 -5.55 14.80 -1.37
CA LYS A 45 -4.42 14.43 -0.51
C LYS A 45 -4.50 12.95 -0.13
N CYS A 46 -3.36 12.29 -0.14
CA CYS A 46 -3.23 10.89 0.27
C CYS A 46 -1.94 10.67 1.07
N VAL A 47 -1.81 9.47 1.63
CA VAL A 47 -0.60 9.04 2.34
C VAL A 47 0.02 7.90 1.55
N ILE A 48 1.27 8.08 1.12
CA ILE A 48 2.00 7.07 0.35
C ILE A 48 2.97 6.37 1.31
N LYS A 49 2.70 5.11 1.61
CA LYS A 49 3.55 4.24 2.44
C LYS A 49 4.39 3.33 1.57
N ILE A 50 5.64 3.73 1.34
CA ILE A 50 6.63 2.96 0.58
C ILE A 50 7.19 1.85 1.48
N LEU A 51 7.06 0.59 1.06
CA LEU A 51 7.51 -0.56 1.84
C LEU A 51 8.98 -0.86 1.55
N LYS A 52 9.79 -1.02 2.60
CA LYS A 52 11.16 -1.51 2.45
C LYS A 52 11.17 -2.97 1.99
N PRO A 53 12.29 -3.48 1.43
CA PRO A 53 12.41 -4.88 1.05
C PRO A 53 12.09 -5.82 2.22
N VAL A 54 10.96 -6.53 2.11
CA VAL A 54 10.50 -7.53 3.08
C VAL A 54 9.92 -8.75 2.35
N LYS A 55 9.73 -9.86 3.06
CA LYS A 55 9.14 -11.07 2.48
C LYS A 55 7.76 -10.77 1.88
N LYS A 56 7.52 -11.20 0.63
CA LYS A 56 6.24 -11.02 -0.09
C LYS A 56 5.01 -11.41 0.75
N LYS A 57 5.13 -12.48 1.55
CA LYS A 57 4.08 -12.93 2.47
C LYS A 57 3.67 -11.87 3.50
N LYS A 58 4.61 -11.05 4.00
CA LYS A 58 4.29 -9.95 4.93
C LYS A 58 3.50 -8.85 4.24
N ILE A 59 3.89 -8.49 3.01
CA ILE A 59 3.22 -7.48 2.19
C ILE A 59 1.79 -7.92 1.86
N LYS A 60 1.62 -9.14 1.32
CA LYS A 60 0.30 -9.72 1.02
C LYS A 60 -0.60 -9.75 2.25
N ARG A 61 -0.05 -10.10 3.42
CA ARG A 61 -0.80 -10.14 4.68
C ARG A 61 -1.32 -8.77 5.09
N GLU A 62 -0.48 -7.73 5.02
CA GLU A 62 -0.87 -6.36 5.38
C GLU A 62 -1.97 -5.85 4.46
N ILE A 63 -1.79 -5.99 3.14
CA ILE A 63 -2.80 -5.60 2.14
C ILE A 63 -4.13 -6.31 2.38
N LYS A 64 -4.10 -7.63 2.56
CA LYS A 64 -5.32 -8.41 2.71
C LYS A 64 -6.04 -8.14 4.04
N ILE A 65 -5.31 -7.80 5.11
CA ILE A 65 -5.92 -7.33 6.36
C ILE A 65 -6.62 -5.98 6.13
N LEU A 66 -5.94 -5.00 5.50
CA LEU A 66 -6.53 -3.69 5.22
C LEU A 66 -7.76 -3.79 4.32
N GLN A 67 -7.71 -4.61 3.26
CA GLN A 67 -8.87 -4.86 2.40
C GLN A 67 -10.05 -5.48 3.16
N ASN A 68 -9.79 -6.42 4.07
CA ASN A 68 -10.86 -7.06 4.86
C ASN A 68 -11.47 -6.14 5.91
N LEU A 69 -10.75 -5.11 6.36
CA LEU A 69 -11.21 -4.14 7.36
C LEU A 69 -11.73 -2.84 6.75
N CYS A 70 -11.68 -2.70 5.42
CA CYS A 70 -12.16 -1.53 4.70
C CYS A 70 -13.65 -1.26 5.00
N GLY A 71 -14.01 0.01 5.22
CA GLY A 71 -15.35 0.43 5.64
C GLY A 71 -15.62 0.29 7.15
N GLY A 72 -14.68 -0.21 7.94
CA GLY A 72 -14.77 -0.23 9.39
C GLY A 72 -14.62 1.16 10.02
N THR A 73 -15.41 1.46 11.06
CA THR A 73 -15.30 2.74 11.78
C THR A 73 -13.90 2.91 12.38
N ASN A 74 -13.28 4.07 12.17
CA ASN A 74 -11.92 4.41 12.62
C ASN A 74 -10.80 3.51 12.06
N VAL A 75 -11.04 2.80 10.96
CA VAL A 75 -10.02 2.05 10.24
C VAL A 75 -9.52 2.88 9.06
N VAL A 76 -8.20 2.91 8.85
CA VAL A 76 -7.62 3.55 7.68
C VAL A 76 -8.00 2.78 6.42
N GLU A 77 -8.48 3.50 5.41
CA GLU A 77 -8.82 2.91 4.12
C GLU A 77 -7.56 2.73 3.27
N LEU A 78 -7.46 1.57 2.61
CA LEU A 78 -6.46 1.32 1.58
C LEU A 78 -7.09 1.68 0.24
N TYR A 79 -6.66 2.78 -0.35
CA TYR A 79 -7.16 3.26 -1.64
C TYR A 79 -6.60 2.43 -2.77
N ASP A 80 -5.28 2.26 -2.80
CA ASP A 80 -4.60 1.56 -3.88
C ASP A 80 -3.32 0.87 -3.43
N VAL A 81 -2.88 -0.08 -4.23
CA VAL A 81 -1.55 -0.67 -4.13
C VAL A 81 -0.83 -0.43 -5.44
N VAL A 82 0.29 0.26 -5.38
CA VAL A 82 1.12 0.57 -6.55
C VAL A 82 2.49 -0.06 -6.42
N ARG A 83 3.19 -0.19 -7.55
CA ARG A 83 4.55 -0.73 -7.59
C ARG A 83 5.39 0.03 -8.58
N ASP A 84 6.53 0.48 -8.09
CA ASP A 84 7.48 1.21 -8.92
C ASP A 84 8.01 0.30 -10.04
N PRO A 85 7.89 0.70 -11.32
CA PRO A 85 8.25 -0.16 -12.43
C PRO A 85 9.76 -0.44 -12.48
N ASN A 86 10.59 0.46 -11.94
CA ASN A 86 12.04 0.35 -11.98
C ASN A 86 12.57 -0.48 -10.80
N SER A 87 12.39 0.01 -9.58
CA SER A 87 12.86 -0.61 -8.33
C SER A 87 12.02 -1.81 -7.90
N LYS A 88 10.84 -2.00 -8.49
CA LYS A 88 9.87 -3.04 -8.12
C LYS A 88 9.35 -2.92 -6.68
N THR A 89 9.55 -1.76 -6.05
CA THR A 89 9.16 -1.46 -4.67
C THR A 89 7.64 -1.25 -4.58
N PRO A 90 6.92 -1.98 -3.71
CA PRO A 90 5.49 -1.77 -3.52
C PRO A 90 5.22 -0.63 -2.53
N SER A 91 4.15 0.12 -2.80
CA SER A 91 3.64 1.18 -1.93
C SER A 91 2.15 0.98 -1.69
N LEU A 92 1.71 1.30 -0.48
CA LEU A 92 0.31 1.35 -0.09
C LEU A 92 -0.12 2.81 -0.10
N VAL A 93 -1.26 3.11 -0.72
CA VAL A 93 -1.87 4.44 -0.75
C VAL A 93 -3.20 4.42 -0.01
#